data_AF-A0A7S1P9T9-F1
#
_entry.id   AF-A0A7S1P9T9-F1
#
_cell.length_a   1.000
_cell.length_b   1.000
_cell.length_c   1.000
_cell.angle_alpha   90.00
_cell.angle_beta   90.00
_cell.angle_gamma   90.00
#
_symmetry.space_group_name_H-M   'P 1'
#
loop_
_entity.id
_entity.type
_entity.pdbx_description
1 polymer ?
#
loop_
_entity_poly.entity_id
_entity_poly.type
_entity_poly.pdbx_seq_one_letter_code
_entity_poly.pdbx_strand_id
1 'polypeptide(L)'
;MVKSKSKGKSGKAANKQRRPKSTNAQPKQAFHTGTASTNPDRSLPNDKKAGFYRSKATIRRLNMYTSKPDLAKRREQPTKPVRIQPDRRWFGNTRVTTQSKLEQFREAMTTSLK
;
A
#
# COMPACT_ATOMS: atom_id res chain seq x y z
N MET A 1 -55.51 -15.24 69.60
CA MET A 1 -54.92 -14.04 70.24
C MET A 1 -53.45 -14.27 70.51
N VAL A 2 -52.52 -13.72 69.70
CA VAL A 2 -51.17 -13.25 70.12
C VAL A 2 -50.76 -12.13 69.14
N LYS A 3 -50.39 -10.97 69.67
CA LYS A 3 -49.88 -9.76 68.95
C LYS A 3 -48.45 -10.03 68.42
N SER A 4 -47.91 -9.41 67.36
CA SER A 4 -47.46 -8.01 67.36
C SER A 4 -46.56 -7.64 66.16
N LYS A 5 -46.69 -6.36 65.74
CA LYS A 5 -45.69 -5.33 65.33
C LYS A 5 -44.63 -5.54 64.22
N SER A 6 -44.81 -4.73 63.16
CA SER A 6 -43.91 -3.67 62.61
C SER A 6 -42.48 -3.97 62.14
N LYS A 7 -42.12 -3.51 60.93
CA LYS A 7 -41.35 -2.27 60.65
C LYS A 7 -41.05 -2.13 59.16
N GLY A 8 -41.03 -0.89 58.66
CA GLY A 8 -40.78 -0.55 57.26
C GLY A 8 -39.32 -0.24 56.89
N LYS A 9 -39.17 0.08 55.59
CA LYS A 9 -38.07 0.74 54.85
C LYS A 9 -36.68 0.09 54.85
N SER A 10 -36.21 -0.20 53.64
CA SER A 10 -35.01 0.47 53.08
C SER A 10 -34.92 0.25 51.56
N GLY A 11 -34.86 1.35 50.81
CA GLY A 11 -34.53 1.32 49.38
C GLY A 11 -33.08 0.87 49.21
N LYS A 12 -32.83 -0.09 48.32
CA LYS A 12 -31.47 -0.53 48.02
C LYS A 12 -30.78 0.46 47.07
N ALA A 13 -29.69 1.06 47.55
CA ALA A 13 -28.85 2.00 46.83
C ALA A 13 -28.16 1.35 45.62
N ALA A 14 -28.06 2.11 44.52
CA ALA A 14 -27.41 1.67 43.28
C ALA A 14 -25.90 1.46 43.47
N ASN A 15 -25.43 0.26 43.12
CA ASN A 15 -24.02 -0.14 43.16
C ASN A 15 -23.22 0.54 42.03
N LYS A 16 -22.47 1.60 42.35
CA LYS A 16 -21.50 2.20 41.42
C LYS A 16 -20.24 1.33 41.38
N GLN A 17 -20.12 0.51 40.33
CA GLN A 17 -18.94 -0.33 40.09
C GLN A 17 -17.66 0.52 39.98
N ARG A 18 -16.65 0.20 40.80
CA ARG A 18 -15.32 0.79 40.78
C ARG A 18 -14.55 0.31 39.55
N ARG A 19 -14.17 1.22 38.64
CA ARG A 19 -13.31 0.91 37.49
C ARG A 19 -11.84 0.88 37.93
N PRO A 20 -11.04 -0.16 37.61
CA PRO A 20 -9.62 -0.19 37.93
C PRO A 20 -8.84 0.86 37.11
N LYS A 21 -7.83 1.47 37.75
CA LYS A 21 -6.98 2.50 37.15
C LYS A 21 -5.99 1.84 36.18
N SER A 22 -6.11 2.13 34.88
CA SER A 22 -5.18 1.69 33.85
C SER A 22 -3.78 2.25 34.14
N THR A 23 -2.78 1.37 34.18
CA THR A 23 -1.36 1.74 34.20
C THR A 23 -0.93 2.16 32.81
N ASN A 24 -0.03 3.15 32.75
CA ASN A 24 0.40 3.86 31.54
C ASN A 24 1.45 3.06 30.74
N ALA A 25 1.19 1.77 30.48
CA ALA A 25 2.06 0.96 29.64
C ALA A 25 1.75 1.22 28.16
N GLN A 26 2.74 1.70 27.40
CA GLN A 26 2.59 1.92 25.96
C GLN A 26 2.17 0.61 25.28
N PRO A 27 1.14 0.61 24.43
CA PRO A 27 0.68 -0.60 23.76
C PRO A 27 1.78 -1.08 22.81
N LYS A 28 2.40 -2.22 23.12
CA LYS A 28 3.27 -2.93 22.17
C LYS A 28 2.42 -3.29 20.95
N GLN A 29 2.91 -2.98 19.75
CA GLN A 29 2.17 -3.25 18.51
C GLN A 29 1.89 -4.76 18.40
N ALA A 30 0.63 -5.14 18.21
CA ALA A 30 0.19 -6.53 18.20
C ALA A 30 0.68 -7.34 16.97
N PHE A 31 1.09 -6.64 15.90
CA PHE A 31 1.55 -7.26 14.66
C PHE A 31 2.91 -6.71 14.28
N HIS A 32 3.93 -7.58 14.26
CA HIS A 32 5.24 -7.26 13.74
C HIS A 32 5.29 -7.56 12.23
N THR A 33 5.99 -6.74 11.47
CA THR A 33 6.30 -7.04 10.06
C THR A 33 7.25 -8.25 10.01
N GLY A 34 6.71 -9.43 9.72
CA GLY A 34 7.47 -10.69 9.78
C GLY A 34 8.59 -10.79 8.73
N THR A 35 9.60 -11.61 9.02
CA THR A 35 10.77 -11.92 8.17
C THR A 35 10.48 -12.91 7.02
N ALA A 36 9.20 -13.08 6.66
CA ALA A 36 8.76 -14.01 5.64
C ALA A 36 9.40 -13.72 4.27
N SER A 37 9.69 -14.76 3.50
CA SER A 37 10.31 -14.63 2.16
C SER A 37 9.45 -13.90 1.13
N THR A 38 8.14 -13.82 1.39
CA THR A 38 7.13 -13.10 0.61
C THR A 38 7.05 -11.62 0.97
N ASN A 39 7.61 -11.18 2.11
CA ASN A 39 7.56 -9.79 2.54
C ASN A 39 8.67 -8.97 1.84
N PRO A 40 8.33 -7.94 1.02
CA PRO A 40 9.31 -7.10 0.35
C PRO A 40 10.13 -6.22 1.32
N ASP A 41 9.60 -5.93 2.51
CA ASP A 41 10.21 -5.08 3.53
C ASP A 41 10.81 -5.90 4.69
N ARG A 42 11.11 -7.18 4.48
CA ARG A 42 11.77 -8.03 5.48
C ARG A 42 13.19 -7.54 5.78
N SER A 43 13.56 -7.53 7.07
CA SER A 43 14.97 -7.42 7.46
C SER A 43 15.69 -8.70 7.07
N LEU A 44 16.80 -8.58 6.35
CA LEU A 44 17.63 -9.73 6.00
C LEU A 44 18.63 -10.00 7.11
N PRO A 45 18.77 -11.24 7.61
CA PRO A 45 19.88 -11.61 8.46
C PRO A 45 21.20 -11.51 7.70
N ASN A 46 22.27 -11.10 8.37
CA ASN A 46 23.61 -10.97 7.77
C ASN A 46 24.38 -12.30 7.70
N ASP A 47 23.70 -13.43 7.88
CA ASP A 47 24.33 -14.74 8.04
C ASP A 47 24.80 -15.37 6.73
N LYS A 48 24.47 -14.77 5.57
CA LYS A 48 24.68 -15.37 4.24
C LYS A 48 25.25 -14.37 3.24
N LYS A 49 25.90 -14.92 2.21
CA LYS A 49 26.52 -14.14 1.12
C LYS A 49 25.51 -13.23 0.42
N ALA A 50 25.99 -12.08 -0.05
CA ALA A 50 25.20 -11.14 -0.84
C ALA A 50 24.56 -11.86 -2.04
N GLY A 51 23.25 -11.67 -2.24
CA GLY A 51 22.47 -12.32 -3.29
C GLY A 51 21.83 -13.66 -2.92
N PHE A 52 22.14 -14.24 -1.75
CA PHE A 52 21.46 -15.46 -1.29
C PHE A 52 19.95 -15.24 -1.10
N TYR A 53 19.58 -14.10 -0.53
CA TYR A 53 18.19 -13.73 -0.32
C TYR A 53 17.64 -12.98 -1.53
N ARG A 54 16.39 -13.29 -1.89
CA ARG A 54 15.65 -12.53 -2.91
C ARG A 54 15.60 -11.05 -2.52
N SER A 55 15.93 -10.19 -3.49
CA SER A 55 15.82 -8.73 -3.37
C SER A 55 14.36 -8.27 -3.30
N LYS A 56 14.14 -7.09 -2.75
CA LYS A 56 12.81 -6.44 -2.64
C LYS A 56 12.06 -6.39 -3.98
N ALA A 57 12.75 -6.04 -5.06
CA ALA A 57 12.17 -6.01 -6.40
C ALA A 57 11.72 -7.40 -6.89
N THR A 58 12.54 -8.43 -6.64
CA THR A 58 12.21 -9.81 -7.00
C THR A 58 11.01 -10.33 -6.22
N ILE A 59 10.90 -10.02 -4.93
CA ILE A 59 9.75 -10.41 -4.11
C ILE A 59 8.46 -9.78 -4.64
N ARG A 60 8.46 -8.46 -4.94
CA ARG A 60 7.29 -7.78 -5.53
C ARG A 60 6.85 -8.40 -6.85
N ARG A 61 7.81 -8.73 -7.73
CA ARG A 61 7.53 -9.40 -9.00
C ARG A 61 6.88 -10.76 -8.80
N LEU A 62 7.39 -11.56 -7.87
CA LEU A 62 6.83 -12.88 -7.58
C LEU A 62 5.45 -12.80 -6.96
N ASN A 63 5.24 -11.86 -6.03
CA ASN A 63 3.92 -11.60 -5.45
C ASN A 63 2.91 -11.15 -6.50
N MET A 64 3.34 -10.40 -7.52
CA MET A 64 2.47 -10.02 -8.63
C MET A 64 1.93 -11.25 -9.40
N TYR A 65 2.78 -12.24 -9.68
CA TYR A 65 2.34 -13.47 -10.37
C TYR A 65 1.45 -14.38 -9.52
N THR A 66 1.62 -14.39 -8.19
CA THR A 66 0.82 -15.23 -7.30
C THR A 66 -0.47 -14.56 -6.83
N SER A 67 -0.51 -13.22 -6.84
CA SER A 67 -1.68 -12.46 -6.39
C SER A 67 -2.86 -12.65 -7.34
N LYS A 68 -4.03 -12.98 -6.77
CA LYS A 68 -5.29 -13.02 -7.53
C LYS A 68 -5.79 -11.59 -7.75
N PRO A 69 -6.34 -11.28 -8.94
CA PRO A 69 -6.94 -9.96 -9.18
C PRO A 69 -8.17 -9.78 -8.28
N ASP A 70 -8.37 -8.55 -7.81
CA ASP A 70 -9.60 -8.16 -7.13
C ASP A 70 -10.73 -8.03 -8.16
N LEU A 71 -11.67 -8.97 -8.12
CA LEU A 71 -12.78 -9.08 -9.08
C LEU A 71 -13.73 -7.88 -9.03
N ALA A 72 -13.90 -7.26 -7.86
CA ALA A 72 -14.76 -6.08 -7.70
C ALA A 72 -14.12 -4.89 -8.42
N LYS A 73 -12.86 -4.61 -8.12
CA LYS A 73 -12.09 -3.53 -8.78
C LYS A 73 -11.96 -3.70 -10.28
N ARG A 74 -11.87 -4.94 -10.77
CA ARG A 74 -11.81 -5.21 -12.21
C ARG A 74 -13.10 -4.81 -12.94
N ARG A 75 -14.25 -4.82 -12.25
CA ARG A 75 -15.56 -4.46 -12.82
C ARG A 75 -15.87 -2.97 -12.69
N GLU A 76 -15.11 -2.25 -11.87
CA GLU A 76 -15.27 -0.81 -11.72
C GLU A 76 -14.94 -0.10 -13.04
N GLN A 77 -15.95 0.55 -13.62
CA GLN A 77 -15.77 1.39 -14.79
C GLN A 77 -15.17 2.73 -14.36
N PRO A 78 -14.18 3.28 -15.10
CA PRO A 78 -13.61 4.56 -14.77
C PRO A 78 -14.66 5.66 -14.92
N THR A 79 -15.01 6.35 -13.81
CA THR A 79 -15.97 7.46 -13.79
C THR A 79 -15.41 8.76 -14.38
N LYS A 80 -14.10 8.81 -14.65
CA LYS A 80 -13.42 10.01 -15.15
C LYS A 80 -13.81 10.27 -16.61
N PRO A 81 -13.93 11.53 -17.03
CA PRO A 81 -14.19 11.86 -18.43
C PRO A 81 -13.06 11.32 -19.33
N VAL A 82 -13.43 10.62 -20.40
CA VAL A 82 -12.49 9.99 -21.36
C VAL A 82 -12.06 10.96 -22.46
N ARG A 83 -12.75 12.11 -22.60
CA ARG A 83 -12.47 13.09 -23.64
C ARG A 83 -11.20 13.85 -23.31
N ILE A 84 -10.27 13.88 -24.25
CA ILE A 84 -9.05 14.67 -24.18
C ILE A 84 -9.38 16.08 -24.66
N GLN A 85 -8.91 17.11 -23.95
CA GLN A 85 -9.21 18.50 -24.28
C GLN A 85 -8.56 18.89 -25.62
N PRO A 86 -9.23 19.68 -26.48
CA PRO A 86 -8.63 20.12 -27.73
C PRO A 86 -7.43 21.05 -27.46
N ASP A 87 -6.28 20.77 -28.06
CA ASP A 87 -5.07 21.60 -27.97
C ASP A 87 -4.46 21.84 -29.35
N ARG A 88 -4.16 23.12 -29.66
CA ARG A 88 -3.51 23.54 -30.91
C ARG A 88 -2.12 22.91 -31.08
N ARG A 89 -1.43 22.62 -29.99
CA ARG A 89 -0.07 22.05 -30.00
C ARG A 89 -0.02 20.65 -30.58
N TRP A 90 -1.14 19.93 -30.61
CA TRP A 90 -1.20 18.57 -31.16
C TRP A 90 -1.04 18.52 -32.68
N PHE A 91 -1.40 19.61 -33.35
CA PHE A 91 -1.40 19.67 -34.81
C PHE A 91 -0.13 20.33 -35.36
N GLY A 92 0.77 20.80 -34.49
CA GLY A 92 2.08 21.32 -34.88
C GLY A 92 3.11 20.19 -35.03
N ASN A 93 4.11 20.40 -35.88
CA ASN A 93 5.22 19.48 -36.04
C ASN A 93 5.97 19.33 -34.71
N THR A 94 6.03 18.12 -34.16
CA THR A 94 6.61 17.85 -32.81
C THR A 94 8.13 17.72 -32.82
N ARG A 95 8.69 17.18 -33.90
CA ARG A 95 10.13 17.05 -34.14
C ARG A 95 10.43 17.46 -35.56
N VAL A 96 11.31 18.46 -35.73
CA VAL A 96 11.71 18.98 -37.04
C VAL A 96 13.22 18.88 -37.15
N THR A 97 13.69 18.32 -38.27
CA THR A 97 15.11 18.21 -38.59
C THR A 97 15.36 18.89 -39.93
N THR A 98 16.49 19.61 -40.06
CA THR A 98 16.89 20.21 -41.33
C THR A 98 17.50 19.17 -42.26
N GLN A 99 17.39 19.40 -43.57
CA GLN A 99 17.92 18.48 -44.56
C GLN A 99 19.42 18.22 -44.38
N SER A 100 20.21 19.27 -44.12
CA SER A 100 21.65 19.17 -43.85
C SER A 100 22.00 18.25 -42.67
N LYS A 101 21.22 18.31 -41.58
CA LYS A 101 21.41 17.44 -40.42
C LYS A 101 21.06 15.99 -40.73
N LEU A 102 20.09 15.74 -41.61
CA LEU A 102 19.77 14.39 -42.06
C LEU A 102 20.88 13.79 -42.92
N GLU A 103 21.51 14.58 -43.77
CA GLU A 103 22.65 14.14 -44.59
C GLU A 103 23.87 13.79 -43.73
N GLN A 104 24.26 14.68 -42.81
CA GLN A 104 25.34 14.42 -41.85
C GLN A 104 25.07 13.16 -41.01
N PHE A 105 23.82 12.98 -40.57
CA PHE A 105 23.44 11.78 -39.82
C PHE A 105 23.58 10.51 -40.66
N ARG A 106 23.17 10.54 -41.93
CA ARG A 106 23.30 9.39 -42.85
C ARG A 106 24.77 9.02 -43.06
N GLU A 107 25.63 10.00 -43.31
CA GLU A 107 27.08 9.76 -43.48
C GLU A 107 27.69 9.14 -42.23
N ALA A 108 27.44 9.72 -41.06
CA ALA A 108 27.94 9.21 -39.79
C ALA A 108 27.50 7.76 -39.53
N MET A 109 26.22 7.43 -39.80
CA MET A 109 25.71 6.07 -39.68
C MET A 109 26.42 5.11 -40.65
N THR A 110 26.59 5.49 -41.92
CA THR A 110 27.29 4.63 -42.90
C THR A 110 28.75 4.40 -42.57
N THR A 111 29.44 5.40 -42.00
CA THR A 111 30.83 5.26 -41.54
C THR A 111 30.92 4.35 -40.32
N SER A 112 29.98 4.44 -39.38
CA SER A 112 29.97 3.59 -38.17
C SER A 112 29.61 2.12 -38.41
N LEU A 113 28.90 1.83 -39.51
CA LEU A 113 28.47 0.48 -39.91
C LEU A 113 29.50 -0.24 -40.79
N LYS A 114 30.57 0.45 -41.19
CA LYS A 114 31.75 -0.13 -41.83
C LYS A 114 32.78 -0.50 -40.78
#